data_AF-A0A744WGI5-F1
#
_entry.id   AF-A0A744WGI5-F1
#
_cell.length_a   1.000
_cell.length_b   1.000
_cell.length_c   1.000
_cell.angle_alpha   90.00
_cell.angle_beta   90.00
_cell.angle_gamma   90.00
#
_symmetry.space_group_name_H-M   'P 1'
#
loop_
_entity.id
_entity.type
_entity.pdbx_description
1 polymer ?
#
loop_
_entity_poly.entity_id
_entity_poly.type
_entity_poly.pdbx_seq_one_letter_code
_entity_poly.pdbx_strand_id
1 'polypeptide(L)' 'MLTVVGMGPAGRHLMTPAALEAIDHADALAGGKRHLAQFPAFGGERFTLGADIGALLSWIAA' A
#
# COMPACT_ATOMS: atom_id res chain seq x y z
N MET A 1 -1.49 13.08 -1.53
CA MET A 1 -0.20 12.87 -2.24
C MET A 1 -0.07 11.39 -2.53
N LEU A 2 0.41 10.98 -3.71
CA LEU A 2 0.58 9.56 -4.06
C LEU A 2 2.06 9.17 -3.97
N THR A 3 2.38 8.24 -3.08
CA THR A 3 3.74 7.74 -2.87
C THR A 3 3.80 6.27 -3.26
N VAL A 4 4.71 5.92 -4.18
CA VAL A 4 4.96 4.53 -4.55
C VAL A 4 6.15 4.01 -3.76
N VAL A 5 5.92 3.01 -2.91
CA VAL A 5 6.97 2.39 -2.09
C VAL A 5 7.32 0.99 -2.57
N GLY A 6 8.62 0.65 -2.49
CA GLY A 6 9.11 -0.69 -2.79
C GLY A 6 9.03 -1.61 -1.55
N MET A 7 8.51 -2.82 -1.73
CA MET A 7 8.42 -3.84 -0.67
C MET A 7 9.72 -4.63 -0.42
N GLY A 8 10.71 -4.48 -1.31
CA GLY A 8 11.88 -5.35 -1.33
C GLY A 8 11.54 -6.80 -1.73
N PRO A 9 12.56 -7.67 -1.87
CA PRO A 9 12.37 -9.02 -2.38
C PRO A 9 11.79 -10.01 -1.36
N ALA A 10 11.95 -9.75 -0.05
CA ALA A 10 11.57 -10.69 1.01
C ALA A 10 10.58 -10.11 2.05
N GLY A 11 9.90 -9.02 1.70
CA GLY A 11 8.87 -8.41 2.55
C GLY A 11 9.39 -7.38 3.55
N ARG A 12 8.52 -7.01 4.50
CA ARG A 12 8.61 -5.81 5.35
C ARG A 12 9.96 -5.60 6.04
N HIS A 13 10.64 -6.67 6.44
CA HIS A 13 11.94 -6.59 7.13
C HIS A 13 13.09 -6.04 6.25
N LEU A 14 12.93 -6.04 4.93
CA LEU A 14 13.89 -5.46 3.98
C LEU A 14 13.45 -4.10 3.42
N MET A 15 12.32 -3.57 3.90
CA MET A 15 11.88 -2.24 3.49
C MET A 15 12.77 -1.17 4.10
N THR A 16 12.97 -0.09 3.37
CA THR A 16 13.73 1.05 3.88
C THR A 16 12.92 1.77 4.97
N PRO A 17 13.58 2.44 5.93
CA PRO A 17 12.89 3.24 6.94
C PRO A 17 11.93 4.27 6.32
N ALA A 18 12.34 4.96 5.25
CA ALA A 18 11.50 5.93 4.56
C ALA A 18 10.24 5.31 3.93
N ALA A 19 10.31 4.06 3.45
CA ALA A 19 9.14 3.37 2.91
C ALA A 19 8.14 2.99 4.02
N LEU A 20 8.64 2.61 5.20
CA LEU A 20 7.81 2.30 6.36
C LEU A 20 7.15 3.57 6.91
N GLU A 21 7.91 4.66 7.04
CA GLU A 21 7.39 5.97 7.46
C GLU A 21 6.29 6.49 6.51
N ALA A 22 6.49 6.36 5.20
CA ALA A 22 5.47 6.72 4.22
C ALA A 22 4.17 5.90 4.38
N ILE A 23 4.27 4.64 4.81
CA ILE A 23 3.10 3.79 5.10
C ILE A 23 2.43 4.21 6.41
N ASP A 24 3.20 4.50 7.45
CA ASP A 24 2.67 4.92 8.76
C ASP A 24 1.93 6.26 8.67
N HIS A 25 2.31 7.13 7.73
CA HIS A 25 1.62 8.40 7.46
C HIS A 25 0.57 8.33 6.34
N ALA A 26 0.38 7.17 5.71
CA ALA A 26 -0.62 7.04 4.66
C ALA A 26 -2.03 6.97 5.24
N ASP A 27 -2.97 7.71 4.64
CA ASP A 27 -4.39 7.59 4.97
C ASP A 27 -4.99 6.28 4.41
N ALA A 28 -4.43 5.81 3.29
CA ALA A 28 -4.88 4.60 2.62
C ALA A 28 -3.73 3.87 1.89
N LEU A 29 -3.86 2.54 1.76
CA LEU A 29 -2.90 1.70 1.04
C LEU A 29 -3.57 0.98 -0.14
N ALA A 30 -2.99 1.14 -1.32
CA ALA A 30 -3.33 0.33 -2.49
C ALA A 30 -2.18 -0.62 -2.84
N GLY A 31 -2.47 -1.90 -3.01
CA GLY A 31 -1.44 -2.87 -3.36
C GLY A 31 -1.94 -4.30 -3.53
N GLY A 32 -1.06 -5.18 -3.99
CA GLY A 32 -1.40 -6.59 -4.11
C GLY A 32 -1.73 -7.22 -2.76
N LYS A 33 -2.67 -8.17 -2.73
CA LYS A 33 -3.14 -8.86 -1.51
C LYS A 33 -2.01 -9.32 -0.60
N ARG A 34 -0.93 -9.87 -1.19
CA ARG A 34 0.25 -10.35 -0.44
C ARG A 34 1.04 -9.24 0.26
N HIS A 35 1.07 -8.03 -0.31
CA HIS A 35 1.78 -6.89 0.28
C HIS A 35 0.95 -6.27 1.41
N LEU A 36 -0.35 -6.06 1.17
CA LEU A 36 -1.26 -5.53 2.18
C LEU A 36 -1.33 -6.41 3.44
N ALA A 37 -1.25 -7.73 3.29
CA ALA A 37 -1.22 -8.67 4.41
C ALA A 37 0.00 -8.48 5.34
N GLN A 38 1.07 -7.81 4.89
CA GLN A 38 2.26 -7.53 5.73
C GLN A 38 2.07 -6.32 6.66
N PHE A 39 0.96 -5.59 6.53
CA PHE A 39 0.59 -4.45 7.37
C PHE A 39 -0.75 -4.71 8.09
N PRO A 40 -0.83 -5.73 8.95
CA PRO A 40 -2.09 -6.07 9.64
C PRO A 40 -2.54 -4.99 10.62
N ALA A 41 -1.61 -4.16 11.11
CA ALA A 41 -1.88 -3.05 12.02
C ALA A 41 -2.28 -1.75 11.31
N PHE A 42 -2.27 -1.71 9.97
CA PHE A 42 -2.70 -0.52 9.24
C PHE A 42 -4.20 -0.32 9.41
N GLY A 43 -4.57 0.77 10.08
CA GLY A 43 -5.96 1.09 10.43
C GLY A 43 -6.72 1.87 9.37
N GLY A 44 -6.03 2.39 8.34
CA GLY A 44 -6.63 3.14 7.25
C GLY A 44 -7.29 2.24 6.19
N GLU A 45 -7.81 2.89 5.15
CA GLU A 45 -8.48 2.21 4.06
C GLU A 45 -7.50 1.41 3.19
N ARG A 46 -7.94 0.23 2.71
CA ARG A 46 -7.09 -0.65 1.90
C ARG A 46 -7.79 -1.06 0.62
N PHE A 47 -7.13 -0.82 -0.50
CA PHE A 47 -7.58 -1.27 -1.82
C PHE A 47 -6.69 -2.40 -2.35
N THR A 48 -7.27 -3.58 -2.57
CA THR A 48 -6.52 -4.68 -3.19
C THR A 48 -6.40 -4.44 -4.69
N LEU A 49 -5.17 -4.18 -5.14
CA LEU A 49 -4.87 -3.96 -6.55
C LEU A 49 -5.03 -5.26 -7.34
N GLY A 50 -5.92 -5.24 -8.34
CA GLY A 50 -6.19 -6.32 -9.28
C GLY A 50 -6.05 -5.87 -10.73
N ALA A 51 -6.65 -6.62 -11.66
CA ALA A 51 -6.63 -6.29 -13.10
C ALA A 51 -7.51 -5.07 -13.45
N ASP A 52 -8.46 -4.71 -12.58
CA ASP A 52 -9.37 -3.59 -12.80
C ASP A 52 -8.72 -2.27 -12.35
N ILE A 53 -8.08 -1.60 -13.31
CA ILE A 53 -7.50 -0.27 -13.10
C ILE A 53 -8.61 0.81 -13.00
N GLY A 54 -9.77 0.61 -13.63
CA GLY A 54 -10.88 1.56 -13.54
C GLY A 54 -11.43 1.67 -12.13
N ALA A 55 -11.54 0.53 -11.43
CA ALA A 55 -11.90 0.50 -10.01
C ALA A 55 -10.87 1.23 -9.14
N LEU A 56 -9.57 1.07 -9.41
CA LEU A 56 -8.53 1.79 -8.68
C LEU A 56 -8.66 3.31 -8.88
N LEU A 57 -8.83 3.76 -10.13
CA LEU A 57 -8.94 5.18 -10.44
C LEU A 57 -10.17 5.82 -9.79
N SER A 58 -11.29 5.09 -9.78
CA SER A 58 -12.52 5.54 -9.13
C SER A 58 -12.35 5.64 -7.61
N TRP A 59 -11.60 4.70 -7.02
CA TRP A 59 -11.29 4.71 -5.59
C TRP A 59 -10.35 5.84 -5.18
N ILE A 60 -9.32 6.15 -5.99
CA ILE A 60 -8.40 7.27 -5.72
C ILE A 60 -9.10 8.64 -5.86
N ALA A 61 -10.13 8.73 -6.71
CA ALA A 61 -10.84 9.97 -6.98
C ALA A 61 -11.99 10.28 -6.00
N ALA A 62 -12.35 9.34 -5.12
CA ALA A 62 -13.39 9.48 -4.11
C ALA A 62 -12.88 10.30 -2.90
#